data_AF-A0A0G1YYB4-F1
#
_entry.id   AF-A0A0G1YYB4-F1
#
_cell.length_a   1.000
_cell.length_b   1.000
_cell.length_c   1.000
_cell.angle_alpha   90.00
_cell.angle_beta   90.00
_cell.angle_gamma   90.00
#
_symmetry.space_group_name_H-M   'P 1'
#
loop_
_entity.id
_entity.type
_entity.pdbx_description
1 polymer ?
#
loop_
_entity_poly.entity_id
_entity_poly.type
_entity_poly.pdbx_seq_one_letter_code
_entity_poly.pdbx_strand_id
1 'polypeptide(L)' 'MAKKWVADCSKFPSENNCDVMISGTNKDEVTKAAMDHAVGSHKHDRNEPGLAESIKSTLEERNM' A
#
# COMPACT_ATOMS: atom_id res chain seq x y z
N MET A 1 15.31 13.89 -9.54
CA MET A 1 14.14 13.28 -8.88
C MET A 1 14.07 11.84 -9.32
N ALA A 2 13.86 10.92 -8.39
CA ALA A 2 13.78 9.50 -8.68
C ALA A 2 12.31 9.07 -8.67
N LYS A 3 11.94 8.22 -9.64
CA LYS A 3 10.63 7.62 -9.73
C LYS A 3 10.39 6.72 -8.51
N LYS A 4 9.32 6.99 -7.75
CA LYS A 4 8.91 6.20 -6.59
C LYS A 4 7.48 5.67 -6.78
N TRP A 5 7.28 4.44 -6.33
CA TRP A 5 5.97 3.87 -6.09
C TRP A 5 5.50 4.28 -4.71
N VAL A 6 4.23 4.66 -4.61
CA VAL A 6 3.63 5.21 -3.40
C VAL A 6 2.32 4.49 -3.13
N ALA A 7 2.22 3.85 -1.96
CA ALA A 7 0.96 3.45 -1.36
C ALA A 7 0.51 4.56 -0.41
N ASP A 8 -0.67 5.12 -0.61
CA ASP A 8 -1.19 6.24 0.16
C ASP A 8 -2.51 5.81 0.83
N CYS A 9 -2.43 5.38 2.09
CA CYS A 9 -3.58 4.83 2.80
C CYS A 9 -4.68 5.87 3.05
N SER A 10 -4.33 7.16 3.08
CA SER A 10 -5.25 8.29 3.25
C SER A 10 -6.34 8.35 2.18
N LYS A 11 -6.09 7.76 1.01
CA LYS A 11 -7.01 7.74 -0.13
C LYS A 11 -8.09 6.66 -0.04
N PHE A 12 -8.02 5.78 0.96
CA PHE A 12 -8.94 4.66 1.09
C PHE A 12 -9.77 4.78 2.38
N PRO A 13 -11.07 4.45 2.32
CA PRO A 13 -11.92 4.46 3.50
C PRO A 13 -11.37 3.47 4.53
N SER A 14 -11.09 3.96 5.73
CA SER A 14 -10.46 3.20 6.81
C SER A 14 -11.12 3.56 8.13
N GLU A 15 -11.48 2.58 8.95
CA GLU A 15 -12.09 2.84 10.28
C GLU A 15 -11.17 3.64 11.22
N ASN A 16 -9.86 3.56 11.00
CA ASN A 16 -8.84 4.19 11.84
C ASN A 16 -8.32 5.54 11.29
N ASN A 17 -8.89 6.08 10.21
CA ASN A 17 -8.37 7.28 9.52
C ASN A 17 -6.86 7.20 9.26
N CYS A 18 -6.40 6.11 8.64
CA CYS A 18 -4.99 5.88 8.39
C CYS A 18 -4.45 6.90 7.37
N ASP A 19 -3.41 7.63 7.75
CA ASP A 19 -2.70 8.61 6.89
C ASP A 19 -1.29 8.12 6.50
N VAL A 20 -1.00 6.83 6.70
CA VAL A 20 0.32 6.27 6.40
C VAL A 20 0.54 6.29 4.89
N MET A 21 1.71 6.80 4.50
CA MET A 21 2.20 6.74 3.13
C MET A 21 3.48 5.91 3.07
N ILE A 22 3.51 4.87 2.24
CA ILE A 22 4.64 3.97 2.06
C ILE A 22 5.21 4.21 0.67
N SER A 23 6.50 4.50 0.56
CA SER A 23 7.12 4.76 -0.74
C SER A 23 8.47 4.06 -0.92
N GLY A 24 8.80 3.75 -2.17
CA GLY A 24 10.04 3.05 -2.52
C GLY A 24 10.26 3.02 -4.04
N THR A 25 11.49 2.70 -4.45
CA THR A 25 11.84 2.57 -5.88
C THR A 25 11.38 1.25 -6.49
N ASN A 26 11.22 0.21 -5.68
CA ASN A 26 10.75 -1.11 -6.09
C ASN A 26 9.27 -1.29 -5.77
N LYS A 27 8.44 -1.51 -6.81
CA LYS A 27 6.99 -1.69 -6.68
C LYS A 27 6.61 -2.86 -5.78
N ASP A 28 7.35 -3.96 -5.88
CA ASP A 28 7.01 -5.20 -5.17
C ASP A 28 7.28 -5.09 -3.67
N GLU A 29 8.36 -4.41 -3.28
CA GLU A 29 8.67 -4.12 -1.88
C GLU A 29 7.64 -3.19 -1.25
N VAL A 30 7.22 -2.14 -1.97
CA VAL A 30 6.16 -1.24 -1.51
C VAL A 30 4.84 -1.99 -1.36
N THR A 31 4.51 -2.88 -2.29
CA THR A 31 3.31 -3.72 -2.20
C THR A 31 3.35 -4.58 -0.95
N LYS A 32 4.45 -5.30 -0.70
CA LYS A 32 4.59 -6.18 0.44
C LYS A 32 4.46 -5.43 1.77
N ALA A 33 5.06 -4.25 1.86
CA ALA A 33 4.96 -3.38 3.03
C ALA A 33 3.51 -2.89 3.24
N ALA A 34 2.83 -2.47 2.17
CA ALA A 34 1.42 -2.05 2.24
C ALA A 34 0.48 -3.22 2.61
N MET A 35 0.75 -4.44 2.13
CA MET A 35 0.02 -5.64 2.54
C MET A 35 0.17 -5.92 4.03
N ASP A 36 1.41 -5.88 4.54
CA ASP A 36 1.64 -6.16 5.96
C ASP A 36 0.96 -5.10 6.85
N HIS A 37 0.95 -3.84 6.41
CA HIS A 37 0.17 -2.79 7.05
C HIS A 37 -1.34 -3.06 7.01
N ALA A 38 -1.90 -3.45 5.87
CA ALA A 38 -3.32 -3.77 5.73
C ALA A 38 -3.74 -4.94 6.64
N VAL A 39 -2.92 -5.98 6.73
CA VAL A 39 -3.17 -7.13 7.64
C VAL A 39 -3.07 -6.70 9.11
N GLY A 40 -2.02 -5.95 9.47
CA GLY A 40 -1.75 -5.59 10.86
C GLY A 40 -2.64 -4.48 11.42
N SER A 41 -2.94 -3.46 10.61
CA SER A 41 -3.61 -2.23 11.04
C SER A 41 -5.08 -2.19 10.63
N HIS A 42 -5.43 -2.86 9.53
CA HIS A 42 -6.79 -2.88 8.97
C HIS A 42 -7.43 -4.29 9.05
N LYS A 43 -6.73 -5.27 9.65
CA LYS A 43 -7.20 -6.63 9.89
C LYS A 43 -7.65 -7.38 8.62
N HIS A 44 -7.08 -7.05 7.46
CA HIS A 44 -7.25 -7.89 6.27
C HIS A 44 -6.72 -9.29 6.52
N ASP A 45 -7.33 -10.30 5.89
CA ASP A 45 -6.82 -11.66 5.97
C ASP A 45 -5.55 -11.80 5.11
N ARG A 46 -4.49 -12.37 5.70
CA ARG A 46 -3.20 -12.55 5.00
C ARG A 46 -3.32 -13.50 3.80
N ASN A 47 -4.29 -14.41 3.83
CA ASN A 47 -4.55 -15.39 2.79
C ASN A 47 -5.69 -14.97 1.87
N GLU A 48 -6.19 -13.73 1.99
CA GLU A 48 -7.19 -13.20 1.08
C GLU A 48 -6.65 -13.23 -0.36
N PRO A 49 -7.25 -14.07 -1.24
CA PRO A 49 -6.78 -14.19 -2.61
C PRO A 49 -6.97 -12.85 -3.33
N GLY A 50 -5.92 -12.38 -4.00
CA GLY A 50 -5.96 -11.12 -4.76
C GLY A 50 -5.67 -9.85 -3.95
N LEU A 51 -5.47 -9.92 -2.62
CA LEU A 51 -5.13 -8.74 -1.82
C LEU A 51 -3.86 -8.02 -2.34
N ALA A 52 -2.84 -8.79 -2.71
CA ALA A 52 -1.61 -8.27 -3.28
C ALA A 52 -1.83 -7.52 -4.61
N GLU A 53 -2.69 -8.06 -5.47
CA GLU A 53 -3.01 -7.49 -6.78
C GLU A 53 -3.85 -6.21 -6.64
N SER A 54 -4.82 -6.22 -5.73
CA SER A 54 -5.60 -5.03 -5.36
C SER A 54 -4.68 -3.91 -4.89
N ILE A 55 -3.77 -4.19 -3.96
CA ILE A 55 -2.80 -3.19 -3.46
C ILE A 55 -1.89 -2.71 -4.60
N LYS A 56 -1.36 -3.62 -5.45
CA LYS A 56 -0.54 -3.24 -6.61
C LYS A 56 -1.26 -2.29 -7.58
N SER A 57 -2.58 -2.40 -7.71
CA SER A 57 -3.40 -1.52 -8.54
C SER A 57 -3.65 -0.16 -7.93
N THR A 58 -3.49 -0.02 -6.61
CA THR A 58 -3.64 1.26 -5.89
C THR A 58 -2.36 2.09 -5.85
N LEU A 59 -1.21 1.49 -6.16
CA LEU A 59 0.08 2.17 -6.11
C LEU A 59 0.16 3.27 -7.17
N GLU A 60 0.55 4.45 -6.71
CA GLU A 60 0.77 5.61 -7.56
C GLU A 60 2.26 5.79 -7.86
N GLU A 61 2.55 6.28 -9.05
CA GLU A 61 3.90 6.65 -9.43
C GLU A 61 4.08 8.15 -9.21
N ARG A 62 5.08 8.54 -8.41
CA ARG A 62 5.39 9.94 -8.13
C ARG A 62 6.87 10.22 -8.38
N ASN A 63 7.15 11.39 -8.96
CA ASN A 63 8.51 11.92 -9.05
C ASN A 63 8.81 12.70 -7.77
N MET A 64 9.77 12.19 -6.99
CA MET A 64 10.16 12.72 -5.68
C MET A 64 11.67 12.96 -5.60
#